data_AF-A0A956ERJ3-F1
#
_entry.id   AF-A0A956ERJ3-F1
#
_cell.length_a   1.000
_cell.length_b   1.000
_cell.length_c   1.000
_cell.angle_alpha   90.00
_cell.angle_beta   90.00
_cell.angle_gamma   90.00
#
_symmetry.space_group_name_H-M   'P 1'
#
loop_
_entity.id
_entity.type
_entity.pdbx_description
1 polymer ?
#
loop_
_entity_poly.entity_id
_entity_poly.type
_entity_poly.pdbx_seq_one_letter_code
_entity_poly.pdbx_strand_id
1 'polypeptide(L)'
;LRHGSPFTDRLIFHDMFKRAFVHVHDTNSGDDVTFRYYVWQLGYGLFPWTGLSAAGLLWWARRPERDPTRRNDALLLLGMWFVAAFGMFSITLTKFHHYILPAVPPIAMCAGVVLDRMLGRPEVPAGSGSGRSPIKARSAVPYALTIGSAALLLSYSATLLFPGGILGSQPDGSPPAPSRAAALVTFIAALVGFALAVRVFGAKRPRLVPGSRPAFSSALLGAIALCSALVIAVVGVDLVSSQPGDIEGQARLMHLFTYNYKRPWPKTLDFNGALSGFTLAAALACALMFWRWLRPHAAALLLGVSVWWAAWGVNAYFVKLGPHWGQRETILEYYRQRSGPDEPIVAYQMNWKGENFYTGNRIPAFVATGQKFKEWIAEQRKAGVKTIYFTTEHGRISSLKRELDNPAHLEVLTDEALNNKFMLARVIFDDEKK
;
A
#
# COMPACT_ATOMS: atom_id res chain seq x y z
N LEU A 1 -21.25 30.63 10.75
CA LEU A 1 -20.13 30.10 9.92
C LEU A 1 -18.88 30.95 10.17
N ARG A 2 -17.89 30.43 10.91
CA ARG A 2 -16.77 31.19 11.52
C ARG A 2 -15.79 31.86 10.52
N HIS A 3 -15.92 31.57 9.22
CA HIS A 3 -14.95 31.99 8.19
C HIS A 3 -15.55 32.66 6.93
N GLY A 4 -16.89 32.85 6.87
CA GLY A 4 -17.55 33.64 5.81
C GLY A 4 -17.14 33.33 4.36
N SER A 5 -17.06 34.38 3.52
CA SER A 5 -16.63 34.27 2.11
C SER A 5 -15.25 33.63 1.92
N PRO A 6 -14.21 33.94 2.73
CA PRO A 6 -12.90 33.31 2.61
C PRO A 6 -12.93 31.77 2.63
N PHE A 7 -13.87 31.17 3.37
CA PHE A 7 -14.04 29.72 3.36
C PHE A 7 -14.56 29.22 2.02
N THR A 8 -15.60 29.84 1.46
CA THR A 8 -16.17 29.48 0.16
C THR A 8 -15.15 29.68 -0.95
N ASP A 9 -14.44 30.82 -0.95
CA ASP A 9 -13.39 31.14 -1.91
C ASP A 9 -12.26 30.12 -1.87
N ARG A 10 -11.85 29.72 -0.67
CA ARG A 10 -10.79 28.73 -0.50
C ARG A 10 -11.25 27.31 -0.86
N LEU A 11 -12.35 26.85 -0.29
CA LEU A 11 -12.78 25.45 -0.44
C LEU A 11 -13.33 25.20 -1.84
N ILE A 12 -14.34 25.96 -2.26
CA ILE A 12 -15.08 25.68 -3.50
C ILE A 12 -14.30 26.16 -4.72
N PHE A 13 -13.90 27.43 -4.74
CA PHE A 13 -13.29 27.99 -5.94
C PHE A 13 -11.82 27.60 -6.08
N HIS A 14 -11.02 27.74 -5.02
CA HIS A 14 -9.60 27.40 -5.08
C HIS A 14 -9.35 25.88 -5.02
N ASP A 15 -9.83 25.20 -3.98
CA ASP A 15 -9.45 23.82 -3.73
C ASP A 15 -10.27 22.77 -4.52
N MET A 16 -11.52 23.05 -4.92
CA MET A 16 -12.29 22.17 -5.81
C MET A 16 -12.17 22.58 -7.29
N PHE A 17 -12.67 23.76 -7.66
CA PHE A 17 -12.74 24.16 -9.07
C PHE A 17 -11.36 24.38 -9.68
N LYS A 18 -10.53 25.25 -9.10
CA LYS A 18 -9.21 25.53 -9.67
C LYS A 18 -8.34 24.29 -9.66
N ARG A 19 -8.32 23.44 -8.62
CA ARG A 19 -7.52 22.19 -8.69
C ARG A 19 -8.01 21.22 -9.76
N ALA A 20 -9.32 21.14 -10.01
CA ALA A 20 -9.87 20.25 -11.03
C ALA A 20 -9.55 20.74 -12.46
N PHE A 21 -9.65 22.04 -12.71
CA PHE A 21 -9.66 22.62 -14.06
C PHE A 21 -8.47 23.55 -14.37
N VAL A 22 -7.63 23.87 -13.38
CA VAL A 22 -6.46 24.76 -13.50
C VAL A 22 -5.24 24.09 -12.82
N HIS A 23 -4.05 24.14 -13.43
CA HIS A 23 -2.82 23.58 -12.84
C HIS A 23 -2.34 24.41 -11.64
N VAL A 24 -2.97 24.28 -10.47
CA VAL A 24 -2.61 25.05 -9.26
C VAL A 24 -1.68 24.27 -8.31
N HIS A 25 -1.70 22.94 -8.35
CA HIS A 25 -0.81 22.08 -7.57
C HIS A 25 -0.42 20.83 -8.36
N ASP A 26 0.74 20.87 -9.01
CA ASP A 26 1.31 19.69 -9.66
C ASP A 26 2.48 19.16 -8.83
N THR A 27 2.28 17.98 -8.23
CA THR A 27 3.34 17.23 -7.55
C THR A 27 4.03 16.23 -8.47
N ASN A 28 3.55 16.05 -9.71
CA ASN A 28 4.04 15.08 -10.68
C ASN A 28 4.72 15.79 -11.88
N SER A 29 5.25 16.99 -11.67
CA SER A 29 5.90 17.74 -12.76
C SER A 29 7.07 16.96 -13.32
N GLY A 30 6.98 16.62 -14.62
CA GLY A 30 7.94 15.77 -15.32
C GLY A 30 7.50 14.31 -15.50
N ASP A 31 6.40 13.89 -14.87
CA ASP A 31 5.88 12.52 -14.96
C ASP A 31 4.78 12.38 -16.02
N ASP A 32 4.58 11.15 -16.51
CA ASP A 32 3.47 10.80 -17.40
C ASP A 32 2.13 10.82 -16.64
N VAL A 33 1.44 11.97 -16.69
CA VAL A 33 0.10 12.20 -16.11
C VAL A 33 -1.04 11.93 -17.09
N THR A 34 -0.79 11.16 -18.16
CA THR A 34 -1.81 10.77 -19.14
C THR A 34 -2.72 9.66 -18.59
N PHE A 35 -3.56 9.07 -19.45
CA PHE A 35 -4.36 7.88 -19.15
C PHE A 35 -3.54 6.76 -18.45
N ARG A 36 -2.25 6.64 -18.80
CA ARG A 36 -1.35 5.61 -18.24
C ARG A 36 -1.10 5.76 -16.75
N TYR A 37 -1.17 6.98 -16.22
CA TYR A 37 -0.89 7.29 -14.81
C TYR A 37 -1.69 6.38 -13.87
N TYR A 38 -3.02 6.38 -13.98
CA TYR A 38 -3.87 5.60 -13.09
C TYR A 38 -3.91 4.11 -13.44
N VAL A 39 -3.53 3.71 -14.66
CA VAL A 39 -3.35 2.28 -14.98
C VAL A 39 -2.21 1.70 -14.14
N TRP A 40 -1.09 2.41 -14.01
CA TRP A 40 0.01 1.99 -13.13
C TRP A 40 -0.39 1.98 -11.66
N GLN A 41 -1.06 3.03 -11.18
CA GLN A 41 -1.47 3.08 -9.77
C GLN A 41 -2.47 2.00 -9.40
N LEU A 42 -3.42 1.68 -10.28
CA LEU A 42 -4.31 0.53 -10.11
C LEU A 42 -3.55 -0.80 -10.17
N GLY A 43 -2.44 -0.85 -10.92
CA GLY A 43 -1.50 -1.96 -10.92
C GLY A 43 -1.11 -2.38 -9.50
N TYR A 44 -0.57 -1.43 -8.74
CA TYR A 44 -0.14 -1.62 -7.35
C TYR A 44 -1.34 -1.74 -6.40
N GLY A 45 -2.36 -0.88 -6.55
CA GLY A 45 -3.53 -0.83 -5.67
C GLY A 45 -4.43 -2.07 -5.72
N LEU A 46 -4.32 -2.88 -6.78
CA LEU A 46 -5.06 -4.14 -6.95
C LEU A 46 -4.19 -5.37 -6.73
N PHE A 47 -2.89 -5.21 -6.45
CA PHE A 47 -2.03 -6.35 -6.18
C PHE A 47 -2.50 -7.05 -4.89
N PRO A 48 -2.53 -8.41 -4.83
CA PRO A 48 -2.09 -9.39 -5.83
C PRO A 48 -3.12 -9.87 -6.87
N TRP A 49 -4.29 -9.25 -7.00
CA TRP A 49 -5.35 -9.65 -7.97
C TRP A 49 -5.45 -8.75 -9.20
N THR A 50 -4.43 -7.94 -9.49
CA THR A 50 -4.41 -6.98 -10.61
C THR A 50 -4.81 -7.62 -11.94
N GLY A 51 -4.23 -8.77 -12.28
CA GLY A 51 -4.54 -9.48 -13.52
C GLY A 51 -5.99 -9.93 -13.64
N LEU A 52 -6.54 -10.49 -12.54
CA LEU A 52 -7.95 -10.93 -12.50
C LEU A 52 -8.92 -9.76 -12.52
N SER A 53 -8.52 -8.61 -11.99
CA SER A 53 -9.30 -7.37 -11.99
C SER A 53 -9.48 -6.82 -13.40
N ALA A 54 -8.40 -6.80 -14.19
CA ALA A 54 -8.46 -6.42 -15.60
C ALA A 54 -9.38 -7.37 -16.40
N ALA A 55 -9.27 -8.67 -16.17
CA ALA A 55 -10.15 -9.65 -16.83
C ALA A 55 -11.62 -9.52 -16.38
N GLY A 56 -11.86 -9.25 -15.11
CA GLY A 56 -13.20 -9.03 -14.55
C GLY A 56 -13.90 -7.82 -15.15
N LEU A 57 -13.16 -6.73 -15.37
CA LEU A 57 -13.69 -5.52 -16.03
C LEU A 57 -14.12 -5.78 -17.47
N LEU A 58 -13.51 -6.74 -18.18
CA LEU A 58 -13.91 -7.11 -19.54
C LEU A 58 -14.98 -8.21 -19.56
N TRP A 59 -15.24 -8.84 -18.42
CA TRP A 59 -16.13 -10.00 -18.33
C TRP A 59 -17.58 -9.65 -18.67
N TRP A 60 -18.03 -8.45 -18.32
CA TRP A 60 -19.39 -8.00 -18.63
C TRP A 60 -19.65 -7.87 -20.13
N ALA A 61 -18.63 -7.76 -20.99
CA ALA A 61 -18.80 -7.64 -22.45
C ALA A 61 -19.22 -8.97 -23.11
N ARG A 62 -19.19 -10.09 -22.37
CA ARG A 62 -19.54 -11.43 -22.89
C ARG A 62 -21.04 -11.76 -22.77
N ARG A 63 -21.92 -10.75 -22.68
CA ARG A 63 -23.36 -10.97 -22.46
C ARG A 63 -23.98 -11.68 -23.66
N PRO A 64 -24.77 -12.75 -23.45
CA PRO A 64 -25.83 -13.10 -24.37
C PRO A 64 -26.96 -12.06 -24.20
N GLU A 65 -27.41 -11.44 -25.30
CA GLU A 65 -28.49 -10.43 -25.30
C GLU A 65 -29.83 -10.91 -24.72
N ARG A 66 -30.01 -12.22 -24.52
CA ARG A 66 -31.34 -12.85 -24.35
C ARG A 66 -31.82 -13.10 -22.92
N ASP A 67 -31.08 -12.73 -21.87
CA ASP A 67 -31.59 -12.92 -20.50
C ASP A 67 -31.02 -11.90 -19.47
N PRO A 68 -31.75 -10.81 -19.17
CA PRO A 68 -31.33 -9.85 -18.14
C PRO A 68 -31.47 -10.47 -16.75
N THR A 69 -30.35 -10.97 -16.22
CA THR A 69 -30.24 -11.41 -14.83
C THR A 69 -29.79 -10.26 -13.94
N ARG A 70 -30.25 -10.20 -12.67
CA ARG A 70 -29.78 -9.22 -11.67
C ARG A 70 -28.25 -9.14 -11.55
N ARG A 71 -27.54 -10.25 -11.84
CA ARG A 71 -26.07 -10.32 -11.87
C ARG A 71 -25.48 -9.49 -13.02
N ASN A 72 -26.14 -9.47 -14.18
CA ASN A 72 -25.71 -8.69 -15.34
C ASN A 72 -25.93 -7.19 -15.11
N ASP A 73 -27.04 -6.80 -14.46
CA ASP A 73 -27.29 -5.41 -14.09
C ASP A 73 -26.26 -4.91 -13.07
N ALA A 74 -25.93 -5.74 -12.07
CA ALA A 74 -24.87 -5.43 -11.12
C ALA A 74 -23.52 -5.25 -11.83
N LEU A 75 -23.15 -6.14 -12.75
CA LEU A 75 -21.91 -6.00 -13.54
C LEU A 75 -21.92 -4.74 -14.42
N LEU A 76 -23.07 -4.34 -14.97
CA LEU A 76 -23.20 -3.08 -15.70
C LEU A 76 -22.92 -1.88 -14.79
N LEU A 77 -23.57 -1.85 -13.62
CA LEU A 77 -23.39 -0.79 -12.63
C LEU A 77 -21.92 -0.68 -12.19
N LEU A 78 -21.27 -1.81 -11.89
CA LEU A 78 -19.86 -1.84 -11.50
C LEU A 78 -18.96 -1.34 -12.64
N GLY A 79 -19.22 -1.76 -13.88
CA GLY A 79 -18.49 -1.29 -15.06
C GLY A 79 -18.65 0.23 -15.27
N MET A 80 -19.88 0.74 -15.19
CA MET A 80 -20.17 2.18 -15.31
C MET A 80 -19.55 2.99 -14.17
N TRP A 81 -19.61 2.50 -12.93
CA TRP A 81 -18.94 3.13 -11.80
C TRP A 81 -17.44 3.22 -12.05
N PHE A 82 -16.80 2.12 -12.43
CA PHE A 82 -15.37 2.14 -12.75
C PHE A 82 -15.04 3.17 -13.85
N VAL A 83 -15.76 3.13 -14.97
CA VAL A 83 -15.54 4.04 -16.10
C VAL A 83 -15.74 5.50 -15.71
N ALA A 84 -16.79 5.80 -14.94
CA ALA A 84 -17.08 7.16 -14.47
C ALA A 84 -15.98 7.67 -13.53
N ALA A 85 -15.60 6.88 -12.52
CA ALA A 85 -14.55 7.25 -11.57
C ALA A 85 -13.19 7.38 -12.27
N PHE A 86 -12.80 6.38 -13.05
CA PHE A 86 -11.53 6.38 -13.78
C PHE A 86 -11.46 7.52 -14.79
N GLY A 87 -12.52 7.75 -15.57
CA GLY A 87 -12.60 8.82 -16.55
C GLY A 87 -12.51 10.19 -15.91
N MET A 88 -13.29 10.43 -14.85
CA MET A 88 -13.27 11.69 -14.11
C MET A 88 -11.86 12.03 -13.62
N PHE A 89 -11.19 11.12 -12.89
CA PHE A 89 -9.87 11.40 -12.34
C PHE A 89 -8.78 11.48 -13.43
N SER A 90 -8.87 10.66 -14.47
CA SER A 90 -7.95 10.73 -15.61
C SER A 90 -7.97 12.10 -16.30
N ILE A 91 -9.14 12.74 -16.39
CA ILE A 91 -9.32 14.05 -17.02
C ILE A 91 -8.90 15.20 -16.08
N THR A 92 -9.04 15.04 -14.76
CA THR A 92 -8.64 16.11 -13.82
C THR A 92 -7.16 16.45 -13.91
N LEU A 93 -6.87 17.74 -13.78
CA LEU A 93 -5.51 18.27 -13.92
C LEU A 93 -4.62 17.94 -12.72
N THR A 94 -5.08 18.24 -11.51
CA THR A 94 -4.38 17.86 -10.28
C THR A 94 -4.54 16.35 -10.04
N LYS A 95 -3.44 15.61 -9.97
CA LYS A 95 -3.46 14.15 -9.75
C LYS A 95 -2.63 13.73 -8.54
N PHE A 96 -3.20 12.85 -7.72
CA PHE A 96 -2.46 12.08 -6.72
C PHE A 96 -2.80 10.60 -6.88
N HIS A 97 -1.89 9.69 -6.49
CA HIS A 97 -2.10 8.26 -6.70
C HIS A 97 -3.40 7.75 -6.06
N HIS A 98 -3.74 8.21 -4.85
CA HIS A 98 -4.95 7.83 -4.12
C HIS A 98 -6.25 8.36 -4.72
N TYR A 99 -6.23 9.29 -5.68
CA TYR A 99 -7.46 9.79 -6.29
C TYR A 99 -8.23 8.69 -7.02
N ILE A 100 -7.55 7.65 -7.53
CA ILE A 100 -8.22 6.53 -8.19
C ILE A 100 -8.85 5.51 -7.22
N LEU A 101 -8.67 5.68 -5.92
CA LEU A 101 -9.22 4.76 -4.90
C LEU A 101 -10.72 4.47 -5.08
N PRO A 102 -11.60 5.43 -5.45
CA PRO A 102 -13.01 5.15 -5.70
C PRO A 102 -13.29 4.18 -6.84
N ALA A 103 -12.33 3.94 -7.75
CA ALA A 103 -12.45 2.95 -8.82
C ALA A 103 -12.02 1.53 -8.38
N VAL A 104 -11.37 1.39 -7.22
CA VAL A 104 -10.91 0.10 -6.69
C VAL A 104 -12.06 -0.83 -6.27
N PRO A 105 -13.08 -0.38 -5.51
CA PRO A 105 -14.21 -1.24 -5.14
C PRO A 105 -14.92 -1.90 -6.34
N PRO A 106 -15.34 -1.17 -7.40
CA PRO A 106 -16.07 -1.82 -8.49
C PRO A 106 -15.23 -2.83 -9.27
N ILE A 107 -13.95 -2.54 -9.53
CA ILE A 107 -13.09 -3.49 -10.26
C ILE A 107 -12.74 -4.73 -9.41
N ALA A 108 -12.57 -4.58 -8.10
CA ALA A 108 -12.37 -5.70 -7.18
C ALA A 108 -13.61 -6.62 -7.13
N MET A 109 -14.82 -6.04 -7.12
CA MET A 109 -16.06 -6.82 -7.19
C MET A 109 -16.18 -7.58 -8.53
N CYS A 110 -15.77 -6.97 -9.64
CA CYS A 110 -15.67 -7.64 -10.94
C CYS A 110 -14.67 -8.81 -10.92
N ALA A 111 -13.52 -8.65 -10.27
CA ALA A 111 -12.56 -9.75 -10.05
C ALA A 111 -13.21 -10.91 -9.26
N GLY A 112 -13.99 -10.57 -8.24
CA GLY A 112 -14.78 -11.52 -7.44
C GLY A 112 -15.73 -12.39 -8.28
N VAL A 113 -16.33 -11.83 -9.34
CA VAL A 113 -17.18 -12.59 -10.26
C VAL A 113 -16.41 -13.62 -11.07
N VAL A 114 -15.18 -13.30 -11.50
CA VAL A 114 -14.29 -14.25 -12.19
C VAL A 114 -13.83 -15.34 -11.21
N LEU A 115 -13.43 -14.95 -10.00
CA LEU A 115 -13.01 -15.87 -8.94
C LEU A 115 -14.12 -16.85 -8.53
N ASP A 116 -15.37 -16.39 -8.41
CA ASP A 116 -16.54 -17.22 -8.12
C ASP A 116 -16.71 -18.36 -9.16
N ARG A 117 -16.46 -18.07 -10.44
CA ARG A 117 -16.45 -19.10 -11.50
C ARG A 117 -15.26 -20.03 -11.39
N MET A 118 -14.08 -19.53 -11.01
CA MET A 118 -12.88 -20.34 -10.82
C MET A 118 -13.01 -21.30 -9.61
N LEU A 119 -13.68 -20.86 -8.55
CA LEU A 119 -14.04 -21.67 -7.38
C LEU A 119 -15.04 -22.78 -7.71
N GLY A 120 -15.69 -22.72 -8.87
CA GLY A 120 -16.41 -23.85 -9.44
C GLY A 120 -17.89 -23.94 -9.09
N ARG A 121 -18.57 -22.80 -8.86
CA ARG A 121 -20.04 -22.79 -8.97
C ARG A 121 -20.41 -23.08 -10.44
N PRO A 122 -21.12 -24.18 -10.75
CA PRO A 122 -21.56 -24.43 -12.11
C PRO A 122 -22.53 -23.33 -12.56
N GLU A 123 -22.50 -22.97 -13.85
CA GLU A 123 -23.68 -22.39 -14.50
C GLU A 123 -24.78 -23.47 -14.46
N VAL A 124 -25.58 -23.46 -13.40
CA VAL A 124 -26.77 -24.32 -13.30
C VAL A 124 -27.85 -23.65 -14.16
N PRO A 125 -28.42 -24.33 -15.16
CA PRO A 125 -29.63 -23.84 -15.82
C PRO A 125 -30.71 -23.64 -14.76
N ALA A 126 -31.38 -22.48 -14.78
CA ALA A 126 -32.49 -22.18 -13.90
C ALA A 126 -33.51 -23.34 -13.98
N GLY A 127 -33.65 -24.12 -12.91
CA GLY A 127 -34.61 -25.24 -12.83
C GLY A 127 -34.07 -26.59 -12.34
N SER A 128 -32.76 -26.85 -12.32
CA SER A 128 -32.24 -28.12 -11.76
C SER A 128 -31.68 -27.93 -10.34
N GLY A 129 -32.32 -28.59 -9.38
CA GLY A 129 -31.98 -28.49 -7.96
C GLY A 129 -30.52 -28.88 -7.64
N SER A 130 -29.91 -28.07 -6.77
CA SER A 130 -28.62 -28.28 -6.10
C SER A 130 -27.35 -28.18 -6.97
N GLY A 131 -26.97 -26.95 -7.32
CA GLY A 131 -25.56 -26.61 -7.54
C GLY A 131 -24.76 -26.82 -6.26
N ARG A 132 -24.37 -28.06 -5.96
CA ARG A 132 -23.52 -28.37 -4.81
C ARG A 132 -22.17 -27.68 -5.03
N SER A 133 -21.81 -26.80 -4.10
CA SER A 133 -20.43 -26.28 -3.99
C SER A 133 -19.45 -27.45 -4.07
N PRO A 134 -18.34 -27.33 -4.82
CA PRO A 134 -17.31 -28.38 -4.85
C PRO A 134 -16.68 -28.62 -3.47
N ILE A 135 -16.88 -27.70 -2.52
CA ILE A 135 -16.52 -27.81 -1.12
C ILE A 135 -17.78 -28.18 -0.33
N LYS A 136 -17.81 -29.34 0.33
CA LYS A 136 -18.93 -29.74 1.19
C LYS A 136 -19.12 -28.68 2.28
N ALA A 137 -20.34 -28.16 2.48
CA ALA A 137 -20.59 -27.05 3.42
C ALA A 137 -20.12 -27.34 4.87
N ARG A 138 -20.16 -28.62 5.29
CA ARG A 138 -19.66 -29.08 6.60
C ARG A 138 -18.14 -29.17 6.73
N SER A 139 -17.39 -28.91 5.65
CA SER A 139 -15.92 -28.96 5.62
C SER A 139 -15.28 -27.63 5.24
N ALA A 140 -16.03 -26.51 5.27
CA ALA A 140 -15.54 -25.20 4.84
C ALA A 140 -14.42 -24.66 5.74
N VAL A 141 -14.57 -24.75 7.07
CA VAL A 141 -13.57 -24.30 8.04
C VAL A 141 -12.26 -25.10 7.95
N PRO A 142 -12.25 -26.44 8.04
CA PRO A 142 -10.99 -27.19 7.95
C PRO A 142 -10.32 -27.02 6.58
N TYR A 143 -11.10 -26.86 5.51
CA TYR A 143 -10.56 -26.52 4.19
C TYR A 143 -9.89 -25.13 4.19
N ALA A 144 -10.57 -24.11 4.71
CA ALA A 144 -10.06 -22.74 4.78
C ALA A 144 -8.78 -22.65 5.63
N LEU A 145 -8.72 -23.35 6.76
CA LEU A 145 -7.52 -23.46 7.59
C LEU A 145 -6.39 -24.17 6.83
N THR A 146 -6.67 -25.28 6.16
CA THR A 146 -5.66 -26.04 5.41
C THR A 146 -5.06 -25.21 4.27
N ILE A 147 -5.93 -24.60 3.44
CA ILE A 147 -5.49 -23.80 2.30
C ILE A 147 -4.87 -22.46 2.74
N GLY A 148 -5.35 -21.87 3.84
CA GLY A 148 -4.81 -20.66 4.43
C GLY A 148 -3.40 -20.88 5.01
N SER A 149 -3.17 -22.00 5.69
CA SER A 149 -1.83 -22.40 6.15
C SER A 149 -0.90 -22.73 4.99
N ALA A 150 -1.39 -23.41 3.96
CA ALA A 150 -0.60 -23.65 2.73
C ALA A 150 -0.22 -22.33 2.05
N ALA A 151 -1.13 -21.35 2.00
CA ALA A 151 -0.84 -20.02 1.47
C ALA A 151 0.20 -19.27 2.31
N LEU A 152 0.12 -19.32 3.64
CA LEU A 152 1.11 -18.72 4.53
C LEU A 152 2.51 -19.29 4.27
N LEU A 153 2.61 -20.62 4.26
CA LEU A 153 3.86 -21.34 4.04
C LEU A 153 4.41 -21.08 2.64
N LEU A 154 3.55 -21.00 1.62
CA LEU A 154 3.96 -20.65 0.26
C LEU A 154 4.52 -19.23 0.19
N SER A 155 3.82 -18.24 0.76
CA SER A 155 4.28 -16.85 0.83
C SER A 155 5.60 -16.75 1.58
N TYR A 156 5.69 -17.35 2.77
CA TYR A 156 6.90 -17.33 3.59
C TYR A 156 8.08 -18.01 2.87
N SER A 157 7.87 -19.22 2.32
CA SER A 157 8.87 -19.94 1.53
C SER A 157 9.41 -19.10 0.39
N ALA A 158 8.52 -18.42 -0.35
CA ALA A 158 8.91 -17.58 -1.46
C ALA A 158 9.76 -16.38 -1.02
N THR A 159 9.49 -15.79 0.15
CA THR A 159 10.34 -14.69 0.68
C THR A 159 11.77 -15.16 0.99
N LEU A 160 11.95 -16.41 1.43
CA LEU A 160 13.26 -16.97 1.79
C LEU A 160 14.19 -17.21 0.58
N LEU A 161 13.67 -17.13 -0.63
CA LEU A 161 14.46 -17.26 -1.86
C LEU A 161 15.21 -15.98 -2.23
N PHE A 162 14.86 -14.85 -1.61
CA PHE A 162 15.41 -13.53 -1.91
C PHE A 162 16.14 -12.97 -0.68
N PRO A 163 17.11 -12.06 -0.87
CA PRO A 163 17.68 -11.30 0.25
C PRO A 163 16.61 -10.46 0.94
N GLY A 164 16.75 -10.28 2.25
CA GLY A 164 15.83 -9.46 3.05
C GLY A 164 14.95 -10.28 4.00
N GLY A 165 14.46 -9.62 5.05
CA GLY A 165 13.52 -10.21 5.99
C GLY A 165 12.07 -9.81 5.70
N ILE A 166 11.11 -10.60 6.16
CA ILE A 166 9.68 -10.24 6.04
C ILE A 166 9.33 -8.93 6.78
N LEU A 167 10.06 -8.60 7.84
CA LEU A 167 9.91 -7.34 8.58
C LEU A 167 10.73 -6.18 7.97
N GLY A 168 11.46 -6.47 6.90
CA GLY A 168 12.31 -5.53 6.17
C GLY A 168 13.45 -4.91 6.95
N SER A 169 13.72 -5.32 8.19
CA SER A 169 14.74 -4.65 9.01
C SER A 169 16.15 -4.99 8.53
N GLN A 170 16.96 -3.95 8.32
CA GLN A 170 18.34 -4.02 7.84
C GLN A 170 19.23 -3.00 8.58
N PRO A 171 19.47 -3.21 9.89
CA PRO A 171 20.23 -2.25 10.71
C PRO A 171 21.70 -2.12 10.30
N ASP A 172 22.32 -3.22 9.87
CA ASP A 172 23.74 -3.26 9.47
C ASP A 172 23.97 -2.82 8.02
N GLY A 173 22.93 -2.29 7.35
CA GLY A 173 22.99 -1.84 5.97
C GLY A 173 23.08 -2.96 4.93
N SER A 174 23.07 -4.24 5.33
CA SER A 174 23.06 -5.39 4.41
C SER A 174 21.87 -6.33 4.67
N PRO A 175 21.10 -6.75 3.63
CA PRO A 175 19.92 -7.56 3.84
C PRO A 175 20.31 -8.97 4.28
N PRO A 176 19.51 -9.63 5.15
CA PRO A 176 19.71 -11.04 5.46
C PRO A 176 19.83 -11.90 4.19
N ALA A 177 20.79 -12.81 4.18
CA ALA A 177 21.01 -13.69 3.04
C ALA A 177 19.82 -14.67 2.83
N PRO A 178 19.51 -15.05 1.58
CA PRO A 178 18.46 -16.03 1.30
C PRO A 178 18.80 -17.41 1.88
N SER A 179 17.79 -18.13 2.36
CA SER A 179 17.94 -19.48 2.90
C SER A 179 17.22 -20.51 2.03
N ARG A 180 17.92 -21.04 1.02
CA ARG A 180 17.36 -22.01 0.07
C ARG A 180 16.90 -23.30 0.73
N ALA A 181 17.61 -23.77 1.75
CA ALA A 181 17.24 -24.98 2.50
C ALA A 181 15.92 -24.78 3.27
N ALA A 182 15.79 -23.66 4.00
CA ALA A 182 14.55 -23.33 4.71
C ALA A 182 13.40 -23.06 3.75
N ALA A 183 13.67 -22.38 2.62
CA ALA A 183 12.70 -22.18 1.55
C ALA A 183 12.17 -23.52 1.01
N LEU A 184 13.05 -24.50 0.74
CA LEU A 184 12.66 -25.82 0.27
C LEU A 184 11.79 -26.57 1.29
N VAL A 185 12.18 -26.59 2.56
CA VAL A 185 11.42 -27.29 3.62
C VAL A 185 10.01 -26.70 3.76
N THR A 186 9.91 -25.37 3.84
CA THR A 186 8.62 -24.68 3.96
C THR A 186 7.78 -24.78 2.68
N PHE A 187 8.43 -24.82 1.50
CA PHE A 187 7.75 -25.07 0.23
C PHE A 187 7.13 -26.47 0.18
N ILE A 188 7.87 -27.50 0.61
CA ILE A 188 7.37 -28.88 0.65
C ILE A 188 6.18 -28.95 1.61
N ALA A 189 6.24 -28.30 2.78
CA ALA A 189 5.11 -28.23 3.70
C ALA A 189 3.88 -27.53 3.06
N ALA A 190 4.08 -26.43 2.34
CA ALA A 190 3.02 -25.76 1.58
C ALA A 190 2.40 -26.67 0.51
N LEU A 191 3.24 -27.39 -0.24
CA LEU A 191 2.82 -28.35 -1.27
C LEU A 191 2.01 -29.50 -0.66
N VAL A 192 2.45 -30.05 0.48
CA VAL A 192 1.74 -31.11 1.21
C VAL A 192 0.38 -30.60 1.68
N GLY A 193 0.31 -29.41 2.28
CA GLY A 193 -0.94 -28.78 2.70
C GLY A 193 -1.90 -28.55 1.53
N PHE A 194 -1.39 -28.05 0.39
CA PHE A 194 -2.17 -27.87 -0.82
C PHE A 194 -2.66 -29.21 -1.41
N ALA A 195 -1.79 -30.22 -1.48
CA ALA A 195 -2.15 -31.55 -1.96
C ALA A 195 -3.19 -32.24 -1.06
N LEU A 196 -3.07 -32.07 0.26
CA LEU A 196 -4.07 -32.50 1.23
C LEU A 196 -5.41 -31.80 0.98
N ALA A 197 -5.38 -30.48 0.75
CA ALA A 197 -6.58 -29.70 0.44
C ALA A 197 -7.29 -30.24 -0.82
N VAL A 198 -6.53 -30.52 -1.87
CA VAL A 198 -7.05 -31.06 -3.14
C VAL A 198 -7.58 -32.49 -2.96
N ARG A 199 -6.85 -33.37 -2.25
CA ARG A 199 -7.23 -34.79 -2.11
C ARG A 199 -8.42 -34.99 -1.17
N VAL A 200 -8.46 -34.29 -0.05
CA VAL A 200 -9.48 -34.49 1.00
C VAL A 200 -10.78 -33.75 0.68
N PHE A 201 -10.67 -32.54 0.13
CA PHE A 201 -11.83 -31.67 -0.10
C PHE A 201 -12.20 -31.52 -1.59
N GLY A 202 -11.41 -32.07 -2.51
CA GLY A 202 -11.69 -32.01 -3.94
C GLY A 202 -12.89 -32.87 -4.36
N ALA A 203 -13.76 -32.32 -5.20
CA ALA A 203 -14.85 -33.05 -5.82
C ALA A 203 -14.45 -33.64 -7.19
N LYS A 204 -14.96 -34.84 -7.52
CA LYS A 204 -14.84 -35.40 -8.88
C LYS A 204 -15.49 -34.46 -9.89
N ARG A 205 -14.78 -34.13 -10.96
CA ARG A 205 -15.28 -33.22 -12.01
C ARG A 205 -15.76 -34.01 -13.22
N PRO A 206 -16.90 -33.63 -13.84
CA PRO A 206 -17.34 -34.26 -15.07
C PRO A 206 -16.30 -34.06 -16.19
N ARG A 207 -16.23 -35.04 -17.10
CA ARG A 207 -15.45 -34.92 -18.34
C ARG A 207 -16.13 -33.89 -19.23
N LEU A 208 -15.36 -32.95 -19.75
CA LEU A 208 -15.88 -31.96 -20.70
C LEU A 208 -15.83 -32.56 -22.11
N VAL A 209 -16.91 -32.37 -22.87
CA VAL A 209 -16.96 -32.74 -24.29
C VAL A 209 -16.19 -31.68 -25.08
N PRO A 210 -15.16 -32.06 -25.87
CA PRO A 210 -14.45 -31.12 -26.75
C PRO A 210 -15.42 -30.35 -27.65
N GLY A 211 -15.17 -29.05 -27.86
CA GLY A 211 -16.05 -28.18 -28.66
C GLY A 211 -17.33 -27.68 -27.96
N SER A 212 -17.66 -28.19 -26.77
CA SER A 212 -18.82 -27.70 -26.02
C SER A 212 -18.59 -26.30 -25.41
N ARG A 213 -19.67 -25.52 -25.22
CA ARG A 213 -19.61 -24.21 -24.53
C ARG A 213 -18.89 -24.29 -23.16
N PRO A 214 -19.16 -25.29 -22.29
CA PRO A 214 -18.42 -25.45 -21.03
C PRO A 214 -16.92 -25.74 -21.21
N ALA A 215 -16.53 -26.47 -22.26
CA ALA A 215 -15.12 -26.70 -22.59
C ALA A 215 -14.42 -25.39 -22.96
N PHE A 216 -15.06 -24.58 -23.81
CA PHE A 216 -14.55 -23.26 -24.20
C PHE A 216 -14.44 -22.31 -23.00
N SER A 217 -15.50 -22.19 -22.18
CA SER A 217 -15.48 -21.37 -20.97
C SER A 217 -14.38 -21.81 -19.99
N SER A 218 -14.16 -23.12 -19.85
CA SER A 218 -13.08 -23.64 -19.01
C SER A 218 -11.68 -23.34 -19.56
N ALA A 219 -11.49 -23.37 -20.89
CA ALA A 219 -10.23 -23.01 -21.53
C ALA A 219 -9.95 -21.51 -21.37
N LEU A 220 -10.96 -20.67 -21.57
CA LEU A 220 -10.88 -19.22 -21.37
C LEU A 220 -10.46 -18.86 -19.94
N LEU A 221 -11.05 -19.48 -18.91
CA LEU A 221 -10.62 -19.27 -17.53
C LEU A 221 -9.17 -19.67 -17.28
N GLY A 222 -8.68 -20.70 -17.99
CA GLY A 222 -7.26 -21.08 -17.94
C GLY A 222 -6.35 -20.05 -18.61
N ALA A 223 -6.76 -19.50 -19.76
CA ALA A 223 -6.03 -18.42 -20.43
C ALA A 223 -5.98 -17.15 -19.57
N ILE A 224 -7.12 -16.76 -18.98
CA ILE A 224 -7.20 -15.62 -18.05
C ILE A 224 -6.26 -15.82 -16.86
N ALA A 225 -6.18 -17.03 -16.31
CA ALA A 225 -5.28 -17.34 -15.20
C ALA A 225 -3.80 -17.11 -15.58
N LEU A 226 -3.37 -17.59 -16.75
CA LEU A 226 -1.99 -17.40 -17.22
C LEU A 226 -1.69 -15.92 -17.52
N CYS A 227 -2.57 -15.22 -18.23
CA CYS A 227 -2.41 -13.79 -18.49
C CYS A 227 -2.39 -12.99 -17.17
N SER A 228 -3.23 -13.36 -16.20
CA SER A 228 -3.26 -12.71 -14.90
C SER A 228 -1.98 -12.93 -14.11
N ALA A 229 -1.42 -14.15 -14.14
CA ALA A 229 -0.14 -14.45 -13.53
C ALA A 229 1.00 -13.61 -14.12
N LEU A 230 1.00 -13.39 -15.44
CA LEU A 230 1.97 -12.52 -16.11
C LEU A 230 1.82 -11.06 -15.67
N VAL A 231 0.59 -10.54 -15.59
CA VAL A 231 0.34 -9.17 -15.11
C VAL A 231 0.78 -9.01 -13.65
N ILE A 232 0.51 -9.99 -12.80
CA ILE A 232 0.97 -10.01 -11.40
C ILE A 232 2.51 -9.98 -11.34
N ALA A 233 3.18 -10.77 -12.18
CA ALA A 233 4.63 -10.79 -12.25
C ALA A 233 5.21 -9.44 -12.70
N VAL A 234 4.63 -8.80 -13.72
CA VAL A 234 5.07 -7.47 -14.20
C VAL A 234 4.92 -6.42 -13.10
N VAL A 235 3.76 -6.36 -12.44
CA VAL A 235 3.52 -5.43 -11.33
C VAL A 235 4.50 -5.70 -10.18
N GLY A 236 4.70 -6.97 -9.82
CA GLY A 236 5.59 -7.34 -8.73
C GLY A 236 7.06 -7.08 -9.01
N VAL A 237 7.51 -7.26 -10.25
CA VAL A 237 8.86 -6.86 -10.68
C VAL A 237 9.03 -5.35 -10.51
N ASP A 238 8.04 -4.55 -10.91
CA ASP A 238 8.11 -3.09 -10.78
C ASP A 238 8.03 -2.62 -9.31
N LEU A 239 7.33 -3.35 -8.43
CA LEU A 239 7.34 -3.11 -6.98
C LEU A 239 8.71 -3.34 -6.32
N VAL A 240 9.63 -4.03 -6.99
CA VAL A 240 10.96 -4.39 -6.45
C VAL A 240 12.09 -3.68 -7.20
N SER A 241 11.88 -3.38 -8.49
CA SER A 241 12.92 -2.80 -9.34
C SER A 241 13.03 -1.30 -9.12
N SER A 242 14.25 -0.82 -8.94
CA SER A 242 14.59 0.60 -8.87
C SER A 242 15.46 0.96 -10.08
N GLN A 243 15.01 1.90 -10.91
CA GLN A 243 15.75 2.38 -12.07
C GLN A 243 16.50 3.68 -11.72
N PRO A 244 17.68 3.95 -12.30
CA PRO A 244 18.38 5.22 -12.09
C PRO A 244 17.49 6.42 -12.49
N GLY A 245 17.31 7.37 -11.57
CA GLY A 245 16.46 8.54 -11.79
C GLY A 245 14.97 8.33 -11.49
N ASP A 246 14.58 7.12 -11.07
CA ASP A 246 13.24 6.80 -10.58
C ASP A 246 13.22 6.68 -9.04
N ILE A 247 12.04 6.63 -8.45
CA ILE A 247 11.84 6.28 -7.04
C ILE A 247 12.15 4.80 -6.81
N GLU A 248 12.52 4.45 -5.58
CA GLU A 248 12.69 3.06 -5.16
C GLU A 248 11.40 2.25 -5.42
N GLY A 249 11.51 1.07 -6.04
CA GLY A 249 10.35 0.22 -6.38
C GLY A 249 9.47 -0.06 -5.16
N GLN A 250 10.11 -0.40 -4.04
CA GLN A 250 9.45 -0.68 -2.78
C GLN A 250 8.73 0.52 -2.15
N ALA A 251 8.94 1.75 -2.64
CA ALA A 251 8.22 2.95 -2.20
C ALA A 251 6.83 3.10 -2.85
N ARG A 252 6.59 2.41 -3.97
CA ARG A 252 5.35 2.56 -4.77
C ARG A 252 4.08 2.29 -3.96
N LEU A 253 4.09 1.29 -3.08
CA LEU A 253 2.93 1.00 -2.20
C LEU A 253 2.68 2.12 -1.19
N MET A 254 3.73 2.65 -0.56
CA MET A 254 3.60 3.79 0.35
C MET A 254 3.10 5.03 -0.40
N HIS A 255 3.52 5.24 -1.63
CA HIS A 255 3.09 6.38 -2.44
C HIS A 255 1.60 6.34 -2.79
N LEU A 256 0.95 5.17 -2.78
CA LEU A 256 -0.50 5.10 -2.89
C LEU A 256 -1.23 5.81 -1.75
N PHE A 257 -0.58 6.06 -0.61
CA PHE A 257 -1.20 6.68 0.59
C PHE A 257 -0.61 8.03 0.94
N THR A 258 0.32 8.54 0.12
CA THR A 258 1.00 9.83 0.38
C THR A 258 0.98 10.69 -0.88
N TYR A 259 1.51 11.91 -0.77
CA TYR A 259 1.68 12.83 -1.90
C TYR A 259 3.12 13.34 -2.02
N ASN A 260 4.04 12.82 -1.20
CA ASN A 260 5.43 13.24 -1.18
C ASN A 260 6.31 12.12 -1.76
N TYR A 261 6.30 12.02 -3.08
CA TYR A 261 6.95 10.94 -3.83
C TYR A 261 8.48 11.08 -3.89
N LYS A 262 9.01 12.23 -3.50
CA LYS A 262 10.46 12.52 -3.48
C LYS A 262 11.11 12.16 -2.13
N ARG A 263 10.36 11.60 -1.19
CA ARG A 263 10.90 11.23 0.12
C ARG A 263 11.90 10.07 -0.05
N PRO A 264 13.15 10.22 0.41
CA PRO A 264 14.13 9.14 0.30
C PRO A 264 13.68 7.93 1.11
N TRP A 265 13.98 6.75 0.58
CA TRP A 265 13.73 5.51 1.27
C TRP A 265 14.68 5.33 2.48
N PRO A 266 14.21 4.82 3.63
CA PRO A 266 15.05 4.61 4.80
C PRO A 266 16.06 3.47 4.59
N LYS A 267 17.35 3.76 4.85
CA LYS A 267 18.46 2.80 4.67
C LYS A 267 18.40 1.58 5.60
N THR A 268 17.65 1.71 6.70
CA THR A 268 17.45 0.65 7.69
C THR A 268 16.35 -0.33 7.31
N LEU A 269 15.67 -0.13 6.17
CA LEU A 269 14.59 -0.98 5.70
C LEU A 269 14.80 -1.46 4.25
N ASP A 270 14.53 -2.75 4.01
CA ASP A 270 14.49 -3.37 2.69
C ASP A 270 13.38 -4.44 2.65
N PHE A 271 12.32 -4.16 1.89
CA PHE A 271 11.19 -5.07 1.69
C PHE A 271 11.24 -5.83 0.35
N ASN A 272 12.32 -5.73 -0.42
CA ASN A 272 12.43 -6.36 -1.74
C ASN A 272 12.20 -7.87 -1.68
N GLY A 273 12.76 -8.56 -0.68
CA GLY A 273 12.56 -10.00 -0.51
C GLY A 273 11.11 -10.37 -0.19
N ALA A 274 10.43 -9.57 0.64
CA ALA A 274 9.03 -9.76 0.98
C ALA A 274 8.12 -9.56 -0.25
N LEU A 275 8.32 -8.45 -0.98
CA LEU A 275 7.58 -8.11 -2.19
C LEU A 275 7.80 -9.15 -3.31
N SER A 276 9.03 -9.60 -3.49
CA SER A 276 9.37 -10.67 -4.45
C SER A 276 8.70 -11.99 -4.08
N GLY A 277 8.71 -12.35 -2.79
CA GLY A 277 8.07 -13.57 -2.30
C GLY A 277 6.55 -13.57 -2.49
N PHE A 278 5.87 -12.48 -2.13
CA PHE A 278 4.43 -12.35 -2.38
C PHE A 278 4.09 -12.34 -3.87
N THR A 279 4.92 -11.71 -4.70
CA THR A 279 4.78 -11.74 -6.16
C THR A 279 4.85 -13.17 -6.69
N LEU A 280 5.88 -13.93 -6.31
CA LEU A 280 6.05 -15.31 -6.74
C LEU A 280 4.90 -16.20 -6.27
N ALA A 281 4.49 -16.08 -5.00
CA ALA A 281 3.39 -16.85 -4.44
C ALA A 281 2.05 -16.56 -5.14
N ALA A 282 1.74 -15.28 -5.38
CA ALA A 282 0.53 -14.85 -6.07
C ALA A 282 0.51 -15.30 -7.54
N ALA A 283 1.62 -15.09 -8.26
CA ALA A 283 1.76 -15.51 -9.65
C ALA A 283 1.63 -17.03 -9.81
N LEU A 284 2.26 -17.81 -8.91
CA LEU A 284 2.17 -19.27 -8.91
C LEU A 284 0.73 -19.73 -8.60
N ALA A 285 0.10 -19.20 -7.55
CA ALA A 285 -1.28 -19.53 -7.20
C ALA A 285 -2.24 -19.19 -8.36
N CYS A 286 -2.00 -18.08 -9.06
CA CYS A 286 -2.77 -17.70 -10.24
C CYS A 286 -2.53 -18.65 -11.42
N ALA A 287 -1.27 -18.96 -11.75
CA ALA A 287 -0.93 -19.86 -12.85
C ALA A 287 -1.48 -21.28 -12.64
N LEU A 288 -1.51 -21.78 -11.39
CA LEU A 288 -2.09 -23.08 -11.06
C LEU A 288 -3.59 -23.19 -11.41
N MET A 289 -4.30 -22.07 -11.55
CA MET A 289 -5.70 -22.04 -11.98
C MET A 289 -5.89 -22.46 -13.44
N PHE A 290 -4.81 -22.54 -14.23
CA PHE A 290 -4.79 -23.12 -15.57
C PHE A 290 -5.34 -24.55 -15.54
N TRP A 291 -4.81 -25.39 -14.66
CA TRP A 291 -5.25 -26.78 -14.53
C TRP A 291 -6.64 -26.85 -13.93
N ARG A 292 -7.60 -27.29 -14.76
CA ARG A 292 -9.02 -27.36 -14.41
C ARG A 292 -9.28 -28.09 -13.09
N TRP A 293 -8.54 -29.15 -12.77
CA TRP A 293 -8.74 -29.92 -11.55
C TRP A 293 -8.20 -29.23 -10.29
N LEU A 294 -7.15 -28.40 -10.42
CA LEU A 294 -6.59 -27.59 -9.34
C LEU A 294 -7.28 -26.25 -9.16
N ARG A 295 -7.91 -25.73 -10.21
CA ARG A 295 -8.51 -24.38 -10.28
C ARG A 295 -9.24 -23.88 -9.02
N PRO A 296 -10.17 -24.62 -8.40
CA PRO A 296 -10.89 -24.09 -7.23
C PRO A 296 -9.97 -23.98 -6.01
N HIS A 297 -9.02 -24.89 -5.88
CA HIS A 297 -8.04 -24.90 -4.80
C HIS A 297 -6.97 -23.82 -5.02
N ALA A 298 -6.51 -23.65 -6.25
CA ALA A 298 -5.60 -22.58 -6.64
C ALA A 298 -6.25 -21.19 -6.47
N ALA A 299 -7.54 -21.03 -6.79
CA ALA A 299 -8.29 -19.81 -6.51
C ALA A 299 -8.39 -19.53 -5.00
N ALA A 300 -8.69 -20.55 -4.19
CA ALA A 300 -8.68 -20.42 -2.74
C ALA A 300 -7.28 -20.14 -2.17
N LEU A 301 -6.23 -20.71 -2.77
CA LEU A 301 -4.83 -20.44 -2.42
C LEU A 301 -4.48 -18.97 -2.69
N LEU A 302 -4.85 -18.41 -3.85
CA LEU A 302 -4.63 -16.99 -4.14
C LEU A 302 -5.38 -16.09 -3.14
N LEU A 303 -6.61 -16.45 -2.74
CA LEU A 303 -7.33 -15.75 -1.67
C LEU A 303 -6.61 -15.83 -0.32
N GLY A 304 -6.01 -16.98 0.00
CA GLY A 304 -5.16 -17.12 1.18
C GLY A 304 -3.92 -16.22 1.11
N VAL A 305 -3.21 -16.21 -0.02
CA VAL A 305 -2.03 -15.33 -0.25
C VAL A 305 -2.44 -13.87 -0.13
N SER A 306 -3.63 -13.52 -0.65
CA SER A 306 -4.24 -12.19 -0.58
C SER A 306 -4.49 -11.73 0.85
N VAL A 307 -5.01 -12.61 1.71
CA VAL A 307 -5.20 -12.33 3.15
C VAL A 307 -3.86 -12.10 3.84
N TRP A 308 -2.85 -12.94 3.56
CA TRP A 308 -1.52 -12.78 4.14
C TRP A 308 -0.78 -11.54 3.64
N TRP A 309 -0.97 -11.17 2.37
CA TRP A 309 -0.49 -9.90 1.80
C TRP A 309 -1.08 -8.70 2.55
N ALA A 310 -2.40 -8.67 2.74
CA ALA A 310 -3.06 -7.58 3.46
C ALA A 310 -2.62 -7.53 4.94
N ALA A 311 -2.53 -8.70 5.60
CA ALA A 311 -2.07 -8.79 6.97
C ALA A 311 -0.63 -8.29 7.12
N TRP A 312 0.28 -8.72 6.24
CA TRP A 312 1.66 -8.23 6.23
C TRP A 312 1.75 -6.73 5.93
N GLY A 313 1.01 -6.24 4.94
CA GLY A 313 1.00 -4.84 4.56
C GLY A 313 0.62 -3.93 5.72
N VAL A 314 -0.52 -4.23 6.37
CA VAL A 314 -1.08 -3.40 7.46
C VAL A 314 -0.30 -3.55 8.76
N ASN A 315 0.27 -4.72 9.07
CA ASN A 315 0.91 -4.97 10.37
C ASN A 315 2.44 -4.92 10.36
N ALA A 316 3.09 -4.95 9.19
CA ALA A 316 4.55 -4.88 9.07
C ALA A 316 5.00 -3.72 8.18
N TYR A 317 4.66 -3.74 6.88
CA TYR A 317 5.16 -2.76 5.90
C TYR A 317 4.79 -1.32 6.30
N PHE A 318 3.50 -1.01 6.47
CA PHE A 318 3.06 0.34 6.84
C PHE A 318 3.46 0.74 8.26
N VAL A 319 3.52 -0.22 9.20
CA VAL A 319 3.94 0.05 10.59
C VAL A 319 5.41 0.46 10.65
N LYS A 320 6.28 -0.22 9.90
CA LYS A 320 7.71 0.10 9.85
C LYS A 320 7.99 1.39 9.09
N LEU A 321 7.22 1.71 8.05
CA LEU A 321 7.42 2.93 7.26
C LEU A 321 6.73 4.18 7.81
N GLY A 322 5.66 4.01 8.59
CA GLY A 322 4.91 5.11 9.20
C GLY A 322 5.79 6.17 9.88
N PRO A 323 6.77 5.78 10.71
CA PRO A 323 7.72 6.73 11.33
C PRO A 323 8.50 7.57 10.32
N HIS A 324 8.83 7.03 9.16
CA HIS A 324 9.61 7.70 8.15
C HIS A 324 8.80 8.67 7.29
N TRP A 325 7.47 8.52 7.21
CA TRP A 325 6.57 9.46 6.50
C TRP A 325 5.80 10.40 7.43
N GLY A 326 5.80 10.13 8.74
CA GLY A 326 5.18 10.95 9.78
C GLY A 326 6.19 11.64 10.71
N GLN A 327 5.67 12.16 11.83
CA GLN A 327 6.44 12.77 12.93
C GLN A 327 5.99 12.26 14.30
N ARG A 328 5.18 11.20 14.35
CA ARG A 328 4.62 10.72 15.62
C ARG A 328 5.73 10.33 16.60
N GLU A 329 6.73 9.62 16.11
CA GLU A 329 7.80 9.03 16.92
C GLU A 329 8.76 10.10 17.47
N THR A 330 9.07 11.14 16.67
CA THR A 330 9.86 12.28 17.14
C THR A 330 9.10 13.10 18.19
N ILE A 331 7.78 13.26 18.03
CA ILE A 331 6.95 13.94 19.03
C ILE A 331 6.76 13.11 20.29
N LEU A 332 6.62 11.78 20.18
CA LEU A 332 6.60 10.89 21.33
C LEU A 332 7.90 11.01 22.14
N GLU A 333 9.04 11.08 21.45
CA GLU A 333 10.33 11.25 22.12
C GLU A 333 10.42 12.59 22.85
N TYR A 334 9.90 13.67 22.25
CA TYR A 334 9.76 14.95 22.93
C TYR A 334 8.94 14.82 24.23
N TYR A 335 7.79 14.16 24.19
CA TYR A 335 6.95 13.98 25.38
C TYR A 335 7.58 13.08 26.44
N ARG A 336 8.45 12.14 26.07
CA ARG A 336 9.21 11.30 27.02
C ARG A 336 10.33 12.07 27.69
N GLN A 337 11.00 12.94 26.94
CA GLN A 337 12.20 13.64 27.39
C GLN A 337 11.88 14.93 28.14
N ARG A 338 10.75 15.56 27.85
CA ARG A 338 10.37 16.83 28.48
C ARG A 338 9.98 16.64 29.95
N SER A 339 10.39 17.56 30.81
CA SER A 339 10.05 17.54 32.23
C SER A 339 8.66 18.14 32.51
N GLY A 340 8.21 19.07 31.67
CA GLY A 340 6.99 19.84 31.91
C GLY A 340 6.50 20.63 30.68
N PRO A 341 5.39 21.38 30.84
CA PRO A 341 4.82 22.20 29.77
C PRO A 341 5.69 23.43 29.41
N ASP A 342 6.60 23.84 30.29
CA ASP A 342 7.46 25.02 30.12
C ASP A 342 8.68 24.77 29.21
N GLU A 343 8.84 23.54 28.71
CA GLU A 343 9.88 23.16 27.75
C GLU A 343 9.26 23.03 26.34
N PRO A 344 9.13 24.13 25.58
CA PRO A 344 8.41 24.12 24.31
C PRO A 344 9.15 23.34 23.23
N ILE A 345 8.40 22.84 22.25
CA ILE A 345 8.95 22.31 21.00
C ILE A 345 8.65 23.26 19.84
N VAL A 346 9.66 23.52 19.01
CA VAL A 346 9.64 24.49 17.92
C VAL A 346 9.93 23.83 16.59
N ALA A 347 9.17 24.18 15.57
CA ALA A 347 9.37 23.73 14.20
C ALA A 347 10.30 24.68 13.44
N TYR A 348 11.54 24.27 13.23
CA TYR A 348 12.58 25.10 12.60
C TYR A 348 12.72 24.82 11.09
N GLN A 349 12.51 25.85 10.28
CA GLN A 349 12.49 25.83 8.80
C GLN A 349 11.44 24.89 8.19
N MET A 350 10.44 24.48 8.95
CA MET A 350 9.47 23.47 8.51
C MET A 350 8.12 24.09 8.17
N ASN A 351 7.53 23.67 7.04
CA ASN A 351 6.17 24.02 6.67
C ASN A 351 5.17 23.08 7.35
N TRP A 352 4.77 23.46 8.57
CA TRP A 352 4.01 22.62 9.49
C TRP A 352 2.50 22.73 9.22
N LYS A 353 1.89 21.71 8.59
CA LYS A 353 0.46 21.78 8.17
C LYS A 353 -0.41 20.64 8.67
N GLY A 354 0.13 19.46 8.96
CA GLY A 354 -0.64 18.30 9.46
C GLY A 354 -0.12 17.71 10.77
N GLU A 355 1.14 17.99 11.10
CA GLU A 355 1.89 17.34 12.17
C GLU A 355 1.63 17.97 13.55
N ASN A 356 0.86 19.07 13.57
CA ASN A 356 0.34 19.71 14.79
C ASN A 356 -0.68 18.85 15.55
N PHE A 357 -1.16 17.76 14.94
CA PHE A 357 -2.09 16.84 15.57
C PHE A 357 -1.56 16.32 16.91
N TYR A 358 -0.28 15.91 16.97
CA TYR A 358 0.31 15.29 18.15
C TYR A 358 0.56 16.26 19.31
N THR A 359 0.55 17.57 19.05
CA THR A 359 0.80 18.61 20.06
C THR A 359 -0.41 19.49 20.33
N GLY A 360 -1.55 19.21 19.69
CA GLY A 360 -2.75 20.03 19.82
C GLY A 360 -2.56 21.46 19.30
N ASN A 361 -1.80 21.62 18.21
CA ASN A 361 -1.53 22.91 17.56
C ASN A 361 -0.77 23.93 18.44
N ARG A 362 0.17 23.43 19.28
CA ARG A 362 0.97 24.25 20.21
C ARG A 362 2.42 24.46 19.78
N ILE A 363 2.79 24.09 18.54
CA ILE A 363 4.15 24.24 18.03
C ILE A 363 4.28 25.59 17.30
N PRO A 364 5.15 26.49 17.77
CA PRO A 364 5.57 27.64 16.99
C PRO A 364 6.31 27.16 15.73
N ALA A 365 5.85 27.59 14.55
CA ALA A 365 6.41 27.18 13.27
C ALA A 365 7.07 28.33 12.54
N PHE A 366 8.36 28.15 12.26
CA PHE A 366 9.18 29.11 11.52
C PHE A 366 9.53 28.52 10.16
N VAL A 367 8.67 28.73 9.16
CA VAL A 367 8.93 28.25 7.78
C VAL A 367 10.15 28.96 7.18
N ALA A 368 10.23 30.28 7.38
CA ALA A 368 11.41 31.09 7.14
C ALA A 368 11.96 31.56 8.49
N THR A 369 13.29 31.49 8.66
CA THR A 369 13.98 31.89 9.89
C THR A 369 14.61 33.28 9.72
N GLY A 370 15.50 33.69 10.63
CA GLY A 370 16.09 35.02 10.69
C GLY A 370 15.62 35.79 11.91
N GLN A 371 15.39 37.10 11.75
CA GLN A 371 15.14 38.02 12.87
C GLN A 371 13.96 37.58 13.75
N LYS A 372 12.81 37.24 13.16
CA LYS A 372 11.62 36.79 13.92
C LYS A 372 11.89 35.54 14.78
N PHE A 373 12.68 34.61 14.26
CA PHE A 373 13.05 33.41 15.01
C PHE A 373 13.97 33.78 16.18
N LYS A 374 14.99 34.61 15.94
CA LYS A 374 15.91 35.09 16.98
C LYS A 374 15.22 35.90 18.07
N GLU A 375 14.30 36.78 17.69
CA GLU A 375 13.47 37.56 18.61
C GLU A 375 12.63 36.64 19.50
N TRP A 376 11.95 35.66 18.91
CA TRP A 376 11.17 34.68 19.68
C TRP A 376 12.03 33.89 20.66
N ILE A 377 13.22 33.44 20.25
CA ILE A 377 14.17 32.77 21.14
C ILE A 377 14.59 33.69 22.30
N ALA A 378 14.92 34.95 22.02
CA ALA A 378 15.26 35.93 23.05
C ALA A 378 14.10 36.18 24.03
N GLU A 379 12.86 36.25 23.54
CA GLU A 379 11.67 36.36 24.38
C GLU A 379 11.49 35.15 25.29
N GLN A 380 11.67 33.92 24.79
CA GLN A 380 11.60 32.71 25.61
C GLN A 380 12.68 32.70 26.69
N ARG A 381 13.92 33.07 26.33
CA ARG A 381 15.04 33.15 27.29
C ARG A 381 14.77 34.20 28.37
N LYS A 382 14.25 35.37 27.99
CA LYS A 382 13.84 36.42 28.93
C LYS A 382 12.69 36.00 29.84
N ALA A 383 11.79 35.13 29.36
CA ALA A 383 10.73 34.52 30.15
C ALA A 383 11.23 33.39 31.08
N GLY A 384 12.54 33.10 31.09
CA GLY A 384 13.15 32.09 31.96
C GLY A 384 13.13 30.67 31.39
N VAL A 385 12.76 30.49 30.11
CA VAL A 385 12.78 29.18 29.46
C VAL A 385 14.23 28.75 29.19
N LYS A 386 14.70 27.74 29.93
CA LYS A 386 16.06 27.22 29.80
C LYS A 386 16.20 26.14 28.73
N THR A 387 15.18 25.32 28.55
CA THR A 387 15.22 24.16 27.66
C THR A 387 14.19 24.32 26.55
N ILE A 388 14.65 24.25 25.30
CA ILE A 388 13.79 24.30 24.12
C ILE A 388 14.11 23.10 23.24
N TYR A 389 13.07 22.42 22.80
CA TYR A 389 13.15 21.35 21.83
C TYR A 389 12.93 21.88 20.42
N PHE A 390 13.64 21.32 19.46
CA PHE A 390 13.54 21.69 18.06
C PHE A 390 13.28 20.46 17.23
N THR A 391 12.33 20.58 16.32
CA THR A 391 12.08 19.59 15.30
C THR A 391 12.38 20.21 13.93
N THR A 392 13.25 19.53 13.19
CA THR A 392 13.72 19.99 11.87
C THR A 392 14.20 18.80 11.04
N GLU A 393 14.65 19.06 9.81
CA GLU A 393 15.22 18.03 8.94
C GLU A 393 16.69 17.78 9.28
N HIS A 394 17.16 16.52 9.18
CA HIS A 394 18.56 16.13 9.49
C HIS A 394 19.61 17.08 8.88
N GLY A 395 19.45 17.44 7.61
CA GLY A 395 20.36 18.35 6.90
C GLY A 395 20.37 19.81 7.38
N ARG A 396 19.52 20.19 8.33
CA ARG A 396 19.37 21.58 8.82
C ARG A 396 19.92 21.79 10.23
N ILE A 397 20.44 20.75 10.89
CA ILE A 397 20.97 20.87 12.26
C ILE A 397 22.08 21.91 12.37
N SER A 398 23.00 21.95 11.39
CA SER A 398 24.11 22.90 11.40
C SER A 398 23.63 24.34 11.24
N SER A 399 22.55 24.57 10.47
CA SER A 399 21.94 25.89 10.34
C SER A 399 21.27 26.32 11.64
N LEU A 400 20.50 25.43 12.28
CA LEU A 400 19.91 25.68 13.59
C LEU A 400 20.99 26.03 14.62
N LYS A 401 22.05 25.22 14.69
CA LYS A 401 23.17 25.45 15.64
C LYS A 401 23.82 26.82 15.43
N ARG A 402 24.11 27.20 14.19
CA ARG A 402 24.69 28.51 13.87
C ARG A 402 23.73 29.66 14.18
N GLU A 403 22.45 29.49 13.89
CA GLU A 403 21.46 30.56 14.08
C GLU A 403 21.14 30.81 15.57
N LEU A 404 21.34 29.80 16.42
CA LEU A 404 21.30 29.88 17.89
C LEU A 404 22.65 30.26 18.52
N ASP A 405 23.60 30.77 17.74
CA ASP A 405 24.92 31.22 18.19
C ASP A 405 25.78 30.11 18.85
N ASN A 406 25.69 28.88 18.31
CA ASN A 406 26.46 27.70 18.74
C ASN A 406 26.34 27.40 20.24
N PRO A 407 25.13 27.05 20.73
CA PRO A 407 24.91 26.75 22.14
C PRO A 407 25.81 25.61 22.63
N ALA A 408 26.27 25.71 23.88
CA ALA A 408 27.13 24.71 24.51
C ALA A 408 26.44 23.35 24.64
N HIS A 409 25.13 23.37 24.93
CA HIS A 409 24.32 22.18 25.17
C HIS A 409 23.26 22.02 24.07
N LEU A 410 23.67 21.46 22.93
CA LEU A 410 22.76 20.99 21.87
C LEU A 410 22.96 19.50 21.67
N GLU A 411 21.88 18.75 21.84
CA GLU A 411 21.84 17.29 21.73
C GLU A 411 20.78 16.88 20.70
N VAL A 412 21.14 15.98 19.79
CA VAL A 412 20.18 15.35 18.87
C VAL A 412 19.67 14.08 19.53
N LEU A 413 18.36 14.01 19.77
CA LEU A 413 17.72 12.96 20.57
C LEU A 413 17.19 11.79 19.73
N THR A 414 17.13 11.94 18.40
CA THR A 414 16.62 10.92 17.48
C THR A 414 17.52 10.80 16.26
N ASP A 415 17.66 9.59 15.73
CA ASP A 415 18.49 9.30 14.56
C ASP A 415 17.67 8.99 13.29
N GLU A 416 18.39 8.75 12.17
CA GLU A 416 17.78 8.37 10.89
C GLU A 416 17.10 6.99 10.92
N ALA A 417 17.46 6.13 11.88
CA ALA A 417 16.84 4.82 12.04
C ALA A 417 15.41 4.94 12.57
N LEU A 418 15.15 5.92 13.46
CA LEU A 418 13.81 6.25 13.93
C LEU A 418 12.99 7.03 12.88
N ASN A 419 13.61 8.04 12.25
CA ASN A 419 12.99 8.82 11.18
C ASN A 419 14.07 9.42 10.28
N ASN A 420 14.09 9.05 9.01
CA ASN A 420 15.15 9.42 8.07
C ASN A 420 14.96 10.82 7.46
N LYS A 421 13.88 11.52 7.82
CA LYS A 421 13.58 12.87 7.32
C LYS A 421 13.67 13.92 8.41
N PHE A 422 13.02 13.66 9.54
CA PHE A 422 12.90 14.60 10.65
C PHE A 422 13.65 14.10 11.87
N MET A 423 14.16 15.03 12.67
CA MET A 423 14.78 14.76 13.95
C MET A 423 14.20 15.65 15.04
N LEU A 424 14.50 15.26 16.28
CA LEU A 424 14.33 16.04 17.48
C LEU A 424 15.70 16.41 18.04
N ALA A 425 15.89 17.68 18.36
CA ALA A 425 17.03 18.18 19.10
C ALA A 425 16.56 18.88 20.38
N ARG A 426 17.39 18.84 21.42
CA ARG A 426 17.22 19.58 22.66
C ARG A 426 18.34 20.60 22.77
N VAL A 427 17.99 21.83 23.09
CA VAL A 427 18.95 22.89 23.42
C VAL A 427 18.69 23.35 24.84
N ILE A 428 19.75 23.41 25.64
CA ILE A 428 19.74 24.00 26.97
C ILE A 428 20.55 25.30 26.90
N PHE A 429 19.88 26.41 27.17
CA PHE A 429 20.50 27.72 27.22
C PHE A 429 21.08 27.95 28.62
N ASP A 430 22.32 28.43 28.66
CA ASP A 430 22.91 28.91 29.89
C ASP A 430 22.17 30.15 30.38
N ASP A 431 22.12 30.32 31.71
CA ASP A 431 21.64 31.56 32.31
C ASP A 431 22.46 32.71 31.74
N GLU A 432 21.79 33.79 31.29
CA GLU A 432 22.49 34.99 30.85
C GLU A 432 23.45 35.41 31.97
N LYS A 433 24.76 35.45 31.67
CA LYS A 433 25.74 36.08 32.56
C LYS A 433 25.24 37.50 32.79
N LYS A 434 24.74 37.74 33.99
CA LYS A 434 24.25 39.05 34.46
C LYS A 434 25.30 40.13 34.29
#